data_AF-A0AAW2W063-F1
#
_entry.id   AF-A0AAW2W063-F1
#
_cell.length_a   1.000
_cell.length_b   1.000
_cell.length_c   1.000
_cell.angle_alpha   90.00
_cell.angle_beta   90.00
_cell.angle_gamma   90.00
#
_symmetry.space_group_name_H-M   'P 1'
#
loop_
_entity.id
_entity.type
_entity.pdbx_description
1 polymer ?
#
loop_
_entity_poly.entity_id
_entity_poly.type
_entity_poly.pdbx_seq_one_letter_code
_entity_poly.pdbx_strand_id
1 'polypeptide(L)'
;MESNPIPIFSTFTSPFEGSPKMSDSSSSTRKPLSLWPGMYHSPVTNALWETSDYILREQYRDPWNEVRIGKLLEDLDALAGTISVKHCSDEDSTTRPLLLVTASVDRMVLKKPISVDVDLQISGAVTWVGRSSIEIQLNVTQPATGTAEATDSVALTANFIFVARDYKTGKAAQVNRLAPETESEKLLYEAAETQYKLRKMKIRDDHKVIEIENGGPNRFEALLAEGRIFCDMPALADRDSILLKDTRLENSLICQPQQRNIHGRIFGGFLMHRAFELAFSTAYTFAGMMPSFLEVDHVDFLRPVDVGDFLRFKSCVLYTERENSDQPLINVEVVAHVTRPEFRSTEVSNRFYFTFTVRPEAKAKNNGQRIRKVVPATEEEARRIVERMDADSWQSVMHVKRISH
;
A
#
# COMPACT_ATOMS: atom_id res chain seq x y z
N MET A 1 -8.40 11.03 25.86
CA MET A 1 -7.23 10.13 25.83
C MET A 1 -6.64 10.28 24.45
N GLU A 2 -5.59 11.10 24.33
CA GLU A 2 -4.88 11.31 23.07
C GLU A 2 -4.16 10.00 22.70
N SER A 3 -4.35 9.55 21.47
CA SER A 3 -3.62 8.41 20.91
C SER A 3 -2.16 8.83 20.72
N ASN A 4 -1.26 8.37 21.58
CA ASN A 4 0.16 8.59 21.36
C ASN A 4 0.63 7.75 20.15
N PRO A 5 1.20 8.36 19.10
CA PRO A 5 1.77 7.62 17.98
C PRO A 5 3.01 6.83 18.42
N ILE A 6 3.40 5.81 17.63
CA ILE A 6 4.65 5.07 17.81
C ILE A 6 5.79 6.08 18.01
N PRO A 7 6.62 5.96 19.07
CA PRO A 7 7.70 6.88 19.29
C PRO A 7 8.69 6.79 18.12
N ILE A 8 8.82 7.92 17.42
CA ILE A 8 9.72 8.06 16.28
C ILE A 8 11.06 8.59 16.81
N PHE A 9 12.11 7.79 16.68
CA PHE A 9 13.46 8.19 17.02
C PHE A 9 14.25 8.51 15.75
N SER A 10 14.74 9.73 15.67
CA SER A 10 15.75 10.10 14.67
C SER A 10 17.11 9.66 15.19
N THR A 11 17.95 9.05 14.35
CA THR A 11 19.37 8.80 14.69
C THR A 11 20.20 10.08 14.73
N PHE A 12 19.60 11.23 14.42
CA PHE A 12 20.19 12.55 14.50
C PHE A 12 19.52 13.37 15.61
N THR A 13 20.33 13.93 16.50
CA THR A 13 19.91 15.02 17.39
C THR A 13 19.46 16.20 16.54
N SER A 14 18.33 16.79 16.92
CA SER A 14 17.83 18.00 16.27
C SER A 14 18.87 19.13 16.41
N PRO A 15 19.11 19.93 15.35
CA PRO A 15 19.94 21.14 15.48
C PRO A 15 19.32 22.22 16.39
N PHE A 16 18.13 21.98 16.96
CA PHE A 16 17.48 22.87 17.93
C PHE A 16 18.06 22.80 19.36
N GLU A 17 18.97 21.88 19.68
CA GLU A 17 19.72 21.89 20.93
C GLU A 17 21.03 22.69 20.80
N GLY A 18 20.91 24.02 20.79
CA GLY A 18 22.05 24.92 20.92
C GLY A 18 22.02 26.14 20.00
N SER A 19 21.28 27.18 20.40
CA SER A 19 21.40 28.51 19.77
C SER A 19 22.83 29.08 19.92
N PRO A 20 23.42 29.67 18.87
CA PRO A 20 23.50 31.15 18.86
C PRO A 20 23.53 31.87 17.49
N LYS A 21 22.90 33.07 17.53
CA LYS A 21 23.17 34.40 16.90
C LYS A 21 23.24 34.62 15.37
N MET A 22 22.38 35.56 14.95
CA MET A 22 22.27 36.22 13.64
C MET A 22 23.54 36.94 13.16
N SER A 23 23.76 36.93 11.85
CA SER A 23 24.36 38.06 11.12
C SER A 23 23.74 38.20 9.71
N ASP A 24 23.45 39.45 9.35
CA ASP A 24 22.88 39.89 8.07
C ASP A 24 23.87 39.80 6.90
N SER A 25 23.38 39.46 5.70
CA SER A 25 23.57 40.31 4.50
C SER A 25 22.90 39.71 3.25
N SER A 26 22.30 40.62 2.50
CA SER A 26 21.60 40.43 1.23
C SER A 26 22.52 40.06 0.06
N SER A 27 22.19 39.01 -0.68
CA SER A 27 22.48 38.92 -2.13
C SER A 27 21.48 37.98 -2.83
N SER A 28 20.93 38.43 -3.96
CA SER A 28 19.95 37.70 -4.75
C SER A 28 20.62 36.64 -5.64
N THR A 29 21.18 35.61 -5.03
CA THR A 29 21.58 34.38 -5.71
C THR A 29 20.66 33.28 -5.23
N ARG A 30 19.89 32.66 -6.15
CA ARG A 30 19.22 31.38 -5.86
C ARG A 30 20.30 30.43 -5.35
N LYS A 31 20.30 30.13 -4.05
CA LYS A 31 21.17 29.13 -3.45
C LYS A 31 20.91 27.78 -4.13
N PRO A 32 21.94 26.94 -4.34
CA PRO A 32 21.74 25.61 -4.88
C PRO A 32 20.82 24.83 -3.94
N LEU A 33 19.99 23.95 -4.51
CA LEU A 33 19.26 22.95 -3.72
C LEU A 33 20.24 22.25 -2.79
N SER A 34 19.86 22.05 -1.53
CA SER A 34 20.63 21.24 -0.61
C SER A 34 20.83 19.85 -1.23
N LEU A 35 22.10 19.46 -1.36
CA LEU A 35 22.52 18.09 -1.66
C LEU A 35 22.58 17.35 -0.34
N TRP A 36 21.68 16.39 -0.12
CA TRP A 36 21.77 15.51 1.04
C TRP A 36 22.82 14.41 0.78
N PRO A 37 23.85 14.26 1.64
CA PRO A 37 24.83 13.19 1.54
C PRO A 37 24.21 11.84 1.93
N GLY A 38 23.96 10.95 0.98
CA GLY A 38 23.64 9.54 1.24
C GLY A 38 22.34 9.23 2.00
N MET A 39 22.06 7.93 2.12
CA MET A 39 20.91 7.35 2.83
C MET A 39 21.06 7.46 4.36
N TYR A 40 22.28 7.66 4.86
CA TYR A 40 22.57 7.88 6.28
C TYR A 40 22.56 9.37 6.72
N HIS A 41 22.44 10.34 5.79
CA HIS A 41 22.11 11.73 6.14
C HIS A 41 20.75 12.21 5.62
N SER A 42 20.05 11.44 4.78
CA SER A 42 18.58 11.47 4.79
C SER A 42 18.11 10.85 6.11
N PRO A 43 17.11 11.40 6.82
CA PRO A 43 16.81 10.96 8.17
C PRO A 43 16.28 9.53 8.18
N VAL A 44 17.19 8.56 8.40
CA VAL A 44 16.84 7.19 8.77
C VAL A 44 16.00 7.32 10.03
N THR A 45 14.70 7.15 9.84
CA THR A 45 13.74 7.34 10.90
C THR A 45 13.35 5.95 11.36
N ASN A 46 13.72 5.62 12.59
CA ASN A 46 13.35 4.38 13.22
C ASN A 46 12.10 4.62 14.06
N ALA A 47 11.06 3.85 13.79
CA ALA A 47 9.91 3.73 14.67
C ALA A 47 10.02 2.38 15.39
N LEU A 48 10.07 2.41 16.72
CA LEU A 48 10.08 1.19 17.53
C LEU A 48 8.68 0.95 18.08
N TRP A 49 8.10 -0.19 17.75
CA TRP A 49 6.92 -0.68 18.45
C TRP A 49 7.39 -1.62 19.56
N GLU A 50 7.39 -1.10 20.78
CA GLU A 50 7.68 -1.88 21.97
C GLU A 50 6.41 -2.62 22.40
N THR A 51 6.44 -3.96 22.34
CA THR A 51 5.34 -4.83 22.76
C THR A 51 5.12 -4.85 24.26
N SER A 52 6.09 -4.34 25.02
CA SER A 52 6.01 -4.13 26.46
C SER A 52 4.94 -3.11 26.85
N ASP A 53 4.60 -2.15 25.96
CA ASP A 53 3.49 -1.23 26.16
C ASP A 53 2.16 -1.93 25.86
N TYR A 54 1.44 -2.30 26.92
CA TYR A 54 0.14 -2.95 26.82
C TYR A 54 -0.88 -2.16 26.01
N ILE A 55 -0.95 -0.83 26.19
CA ILE A 55 -1.95 0.00 25.50
C ILE A 55 -1.62 0.07 24.02
N LEU A 56 -0.35 0.24 23.67
CA LEU A 56 0.09 0.23 22.28
C LEU A 56 -0.19 -1.15 21.66
N ARG A 57 0.17 -2.24 22.33
CA ARG A 57 -0.10 -3.60 21.83
C ARG A 57 -1.58 -3.84 21.53
N GLU A 58 -2.48 -3.43 22.42
CA GLU A 58 -3.93 -3.58 22.21
C GLU A 58 -4.47 -2.76 21.02
N GLN A 59 -3.82 -1.66 20.63
CA GLN A 59 -4.24 -0.90 19.44
C GLN A 59 -3.95 -1.63 18.13
N TYR A 60 -2.85 -2.39 18.09
CA TYR A 60 -2.39 -3.14 16.91
C TYR A 60 -2.82 -4.60 16.91
N ARG A 61 -3.37 -5.10 18.01
CA ARG A 61 -3.87 -6.46 18.13
C ARG A 61 -5.30 -6.56 17.60
N ASP A 62 -5.57 -7.62 16.85
CA ASP A 62 -6.92 -7.99 16.40
C ASP A 62 -7.58 -9.01 17.35
N PRO A 63 -8.88 -9.34 17.17
CA PRO A 63 -9.57 -10.30 18.04
C PRO A 63 -8.96 -11.70 18.10
N TRP A 64 -8.09 -12.06 17.15
CA TRP A 64 -7.42 -13.36 17.05
C TRP A 64 -5.96 -13.34 17.55
N ASN A 65 -5.53 -12.24 18.19
CA ASN A 65 -4.15 -12.02 18.62
C ASN A 65 -3.17 -11.89 17.45
N GLU A 66 -3.60 -11.31 16.34
CA GLU A 66 -2.74 -11.01 15.19
C GLU A 66 -2.61 -9.50 15.00
N VAL A 67 -1.61 -9.12 14.20
CA VAL A 67 -1.39 -7.71 13.88
C VAL A 67 -2.48 -7.21 12.95
N ARG A 68 -3.09 -6.09 13.30
CA ARG A 68 -4.01 -5.33 12.44
C ARG A 68 -3.23 -4.72 11.28
N ILE A 69 -3.05 -5.50 10.21
CA ILE A 69 -2.29 -5.08 9.03
C ILE A 69 -2.79 -3.76 8.45
N GLY A 70 -4.11 -3.53 8.41
CA GLY A 70 -4.67 -2.25 7.96
C GLY A 70 -4.14 -1.05 8.78
N LYS A 71 -3.98 -1.21 10.09
CA LYS A 71 -3.39 -0.18 10.96
C LYS A 71 -1.88 -0.01 10.69
N LEU A 72 -1.16 -1.12 10.50
CA LEU A 72 0.25 -1.08 10.10
C LEU A 72 0.45 -0.34 8.77
N LEU A 73 -0.39 -0.57 7.75
CA LEU A 73 -0.34 0.15 6.47
C LEU A 73 -0.54 1.66 6.63
N GLU A 74 -1.43 2.07 7.54
CA GLU A 74 -1.63 3.49 7.86
C GLU A 74 -0.39 4.13 8.46
N ASP A 75 0.26 3.43 9.39
CA ASP A 75 1.44 3.97 10.08
C ASP A 75 2.69 3.93 9.20
N LEU A 76 2.81 2.96 8.28
CA LEU A 76 3.84 2.95 7.25
C LEU A 76 3.73 4.19 6.36
N ASP A 77 2.53 4.54 5.88
CA ASP A 77 2.34 5.77 5.12
C ASP A 77 2.72 6.98 5.98
N ALA A 78 2.31 7.03 7.26
CA ALA A 78 2.57 8.15 8.17
C ALA A 78 4.07 8.37 8.41
N LEU A 79 4.81 7.29 8.57
CA LEU A 79 6.27 7.30 8.67
C LEU A 79 6.92 7.77 7.37
N ALA A 80 6.49 7.27 6.22
CA ALA A 80 6.97 7.73 4.92
C ALA A 80 6.67 9.23 4.70
N GLY A 81 5.48 9.69 5.09
CA GLY A 81 5.12 11.10 5.08
C GLY A 81 6.06 11.94 5.94
N THR A 82 6.38 11.48 7.14
CA THR A 82 7.33 12.15 8.04
C THR A 82 8.73 12.23 7.42
N ILE A 83 9.23 11.13 6.86
CA ILE A 83 10.53 11.09 6.17
C ILE A 83 10.53 12.07 4.98
N SER A 84 9.44 12.11 4.19
CA SER A 84 9.32 13.04 3.06
C SER A 84 9.39 14.51 3.48
N VAL A 85 8.75 14.86 4.60
CA VAL A 85 8.76 16.21 5.16
C VAL A 85 10.16 16.55 5.63
N LYS A 86 10.77 15.69 6.45
CA LYS A 86 12.14 15.94 6.95
C LYS A 86 13.15 16.06 5.80
N HIS A 87 13.04 15.25 4.74
CA HIS A 87 13.90 15.33 3.56
C HIS A 87 13.76 16.66 2.80
N CYS A 88 12.56 17.24 2.81
CA CYS A 88 12.28 18.52 2.13
C CYS A 88 12.50 19.74 3.02
N SER A 89 12.52 19.59 4.34
CA SER A 89 12.79 20.66 5.27
C SER A 89 14.20 21.22 5.09
N ASP A 90 14.33 22.53 5.30
CA ASP A 90 15.61 23.23 5.43
C ASP A 90 15.59 24.14 6.68
N GLU A 91 16.74 24.74 7.00
CA GLU A 91 16.89 25.66 8.14
C GLU A 91 16.25 27.04 7.88
N ASP A 92 15.80 27.31 6.66
CA ASP A 92 15.29 28.61 6.26
C ASP A 92 13.78 28.69 6.52
N SER A 93 13.42 29.39 7.60
CA SER A 93 12.01 29.68 7.94
C SER A 93 11.22 30.42 6.83
N THR A 94 11.91 30.96 5.82
CA THR A 94 11.28 31.61 4.65
C THR A 94 11.03 30.66 3.49
N THR A 95 11.55 29.43 3.55
CA THR A 95 11.29 28.41 2.53
C THR A 95 9.82 28.08 2.48
N ARG A 96 9.28 28.09 1.26
CA ARG A 96 7.85 27.85 1.04
C ARG A 96 7.51 26.42 1.43
N PRO A 97 6.45 26.20 2.23
CA PRO A 97 6.05 24.86 2.61
C PRO A 97 5.60 24.08 1.39
N LEU A 98 6.13 22.86 1.25
CA LEU A 98 5.71 21.90 0.24
C LEU A 98 4.50 21.11 0.76
N LEU A 99 3.52 20.94 -0.11
CA LEU A 99 2.44 19.97 0.07
C LEU A 99 2.97 18.61 -0.36
N LEU A 100 3.26 17.74 0.61
CA LEU A 100 3.73 16.39 0.37
C LEU A 100 2.56 15.42 0.50
N VAL A 101 2.31 14.66 -0.56
CA VAL A 101 1.22 13.68 -0.61
C VAL A 101 1.72 12.36 -1.16
N THR A 102 1.19 11.27 -0.62
CA THR A 102 1.38 9.93 -1.17
C THR A 102 0.78 9.89 -2.57
N ALA A 103 1.62 9.62 -3.56
CA ALA A 103 1.20 9.48 -4.95
C ALA A 103 0.97 8.02 -5.32
N SER A 104 1.83 7.12 -4.84
CA SER A 104 1.64 5.70 -5.03
C SER A 104 2.43 4.89 -4.01
N VAL A 105 2.09 3.62 -3.94
CA VAL A 105 2.67 2.62 -3.05
C VAL A 105 2.92 1.37 -3.89
N ASP A 106 4.16 0.90 -3.90
CA ASP A 106 4.52 -0.34 -4.60
C ASP A 106 3.86 -1.55 -3.93
N ARG A 107 3.71 -2.65 -4.68
CA ARG A 107 3.25 -3.94 -4.14
C ARG A 107 4.03 -4.32 -2.88
N MET A 108 3.29 -4.64 -1.82
CA MET A 108 3.84 -5.08 -0.55
C MET A 108 3.48 -6.55 -0.32
N VAL A 109 4.48 -7.38 -0.12
CA VAL A 109 4.33 -8.82 0.14
C VAL A 109 4.83 -9.13 1.55
N LEU A 110 4.01 -9.83 2.32
CA LEU A 110 4.37 -10.30 3.64
C LEU A 110 5.27 -11.54 3.49
N LYS A 111 6.55 -11.41 3.83
CA LYS A 111 7.56 -12.48 3.72
C LYS A 111 7.39 -13.53 4.81
N LYS A 112 7.01 -13.09 6.02
CA LYS A 112 6.71 -13.94 7.17
C LYS A 112 5.62 -13.31 8.03
N PRO A 113 4.84 -14.11 8.79
CA PRO A 113 3.87 -13.58 9.73
C PRO A 113 4.51 -12.62 10.74
N ILE A 114 3.80 -11.55 11.08
CA ILE A 114 4.21 -10.60 12.12
C ILE A 114 3.49 -10.97 13.42
N SER A 115 4.23 -11.16 14.49
CA SER A 115 3.68 -11.47 15.82
C SER A 115 3.38 -10.18 16.59
N VAL A 116 2.25 -10.13 17.30
CA VAL A 116 1.91 -9.02 18.23
C VAL A 116 2.71 -9.06 19.53
N ASP A 117 3.36 -10.20 19.81
CA ASP A 117 4.09 -10.44 21.06
C ASP A 117 5.62 -10.27 20.91
N VAL A 118 6.07 -9.83 19.73
CA VAL A 118 7.48 -9.56 19.44
C VAL A 118 7.62 -8.12 18.98
N ASP A 119 8.64 -7.43 19.50
CA ASP A 119 8.93 -6.04 19.12
C ASP A 119 9.10 -5.92 17.60
N LEU A 120 8.43 -4.91 17.04
CA LEU A 120 8.47 -4.58 15.62
C LEU A 120 9.34 -3.34 15.46
N GLN A 121 10.35 -3.42 14.62
CA GLN A 121 11.13 -2.26 14.22
C GLN A 121 10.75 -1.88 12.80
N ILE A 122 10.42 -0.61 12.58
CA ILE A 122 10.20 -0.06 11.25
C ILE A 122 11.30 0.96 10.98
N SER A 123 12.15 0.70 9.99
CA SER A 123 13.18 1.63 9.54
C SER A 123 12.83 2.14 8.15
N GLY A 124 13.08 3.42 7.90
CA GLY A 124 12.75 4.05 6.62
C GLY A 124 13.80 5.03 6.15
N ALA A 125 14.04 5.06 4.84
CA ALA A 125 14.97 6.00 4.22
C ALA A 125 14.57 6.37 2.78
N VAL A 126 15.00 7.55 2.33
CA VAL A 126 14.84 7.96 0.93
C VAL A 126 15.82 7.19 0.07
N THR A 127 15.31 6.45 -0.92
CA THR A 127 16.12 5.63 -1.84
C THR A 127 16.34 6.31 -3.18
N TRP A 128 15.42 7.19 -3.60
CA TRP A 128 15.53 7.89 -4.88
C TRP A 128 14.76 9.21 -4.89
N VAL A 129 15.25 10.18 -5.67
CA VAL A 129 14.61 11.49 -5.82
C VAL A 129 14.55 11.93 -7.28
N GLY A 130 13.34 12.15 -7.77
CA GLY A 130 13.05 12.77 -9.06
C GLY A 130 12.95 14.29 -8.98
N ARG A 131 12.33 14.95 -9.97
CA ARG A 131 12.17 16.42 -9.95
C ARG A 131 11.31 16.90 -8.77
N SER A 132 10.19 16.23 -8.56
CA SER A 132 9.17 16.56 -7.56
C SER A 132 8.66 15.32 -6.83
N SER A 133 9.38 14.20 -6.95
CA SER A 133 8.98 12.89 -6.47
C SER A 133 10.08 12.33 -5.58
N ILE A 134 9.69 11.65 -4.51
CA ILE A 134 10.58 11.07 -3.51
C ILE A 134 10.15 9.63 -3.33
N GLU A 135 11.05 8.69 -3.56
CA GLU A 135 10.84 7.28 -3.24
C GLU A 135 11.45 6.98 -1.86
N ILE A 136 10.65 6.36 -1.00
CA ILE A 136 10.99 6.04 0.38
C ILE A 136 10.79 4.55 0.56
N GLN A 137 11.84 3.84 0.94
CA GLN A 137 11.75 2.43 1.31
C GLN A 137 11.63 2.32 2.82
N LEU A 138 10.67 1.52 3.26
CA LEU A 138 10.47 1.11 4.64
C LEU A 138 10.71 -0.38 4.77
N ASN A 139 11.41 -0.79 5.81
CA ASN A 139 11.62 -2.18 6.20
C ASN A 139 11.03 -2.41 7.57
N VAL A 140 10.13 -3.39 7.65
CA VAL A 140 9.53 -3.88 8.88
C VAL A 140 10.27 -5.15 9.29
N THR A 141 10.95 -5.10 10.43
CA THR A 141 11.76 -6.20 10.96
C THR A 141 11.22 -6.68 12.30
N GLN A 142 11.27 -7.99 12.51
CA GLN A 142 11.16 -8.62 13.83
C GLN A 142 12.33 -9.57 14.03
N PRO A 143 12.93 -9.61 15.24
CA PRO A 143 13.96 -10.59 15.55
C PRO A 143 13.43 -12.00 15.27
N ALA A 144 14.27 -12.83 14.66
CA ALA A 144 13.92 -14.22 14.44
C ALA A 144 13.75 -14.90 15.81
N THR A 145 12.68 -15.67 15.98
CA THR A 145 12.57 -16.64 17.08
C THR A 145 13.53 -17.80 16.80
N GLY A 146 14.83 -17.63 17.04
CA GLY A 146 15.88 -18.64 16.84
C GLY A 146 17.21 -18.11 16.30
N THR A 147 18.18 -19.01 16.08
CA THR A 147 19.54 -18.74 15.58
C THR A 147 19.58 -18.53 14.05
N ALA A 148 18.80 -17.60 13.52
CA ALA A 148 18.80 -17.28 12.08
C ALA A 148 19.46 -15.92 11.80
N GLU A 149 20.10 -15.81 10.63
CA GLU A 149 20.88 -14.65 10.17
C GLU A 149 20.05 -13.36 10.04
N ALA A 150 20.72 -12.20 10.05
CA ALA A 150 20.10 -10.87 10.10
C ALA A 150 19.12 -10.57 8.93
N THR A 151 19.28 -11.19 7.77
CA THR A 151 18.39 -11.05 6.60
C THR A 151 17.02 -11.72 6.78
N ASP A 152 16.93 -12.73 7.66
CA ASP A 152 15.68 -13.42 8.00
C ASP A 152 14.77 -12.60 8.93
N SER A 153 15.22 -11.40 9.34
CA SER A 153 14.46 -10.53 10.23
C SER A 153 13.35 -9.73 9.52
N VAL A 154 13.47 -9.47 8.21
CA VAL A 154 12.55 -8.58 7.46
C VAL A 154 11.24 -9.29 7.16
N ALA A 155 10.15 -8.82 7.76
CA ALA A 155 8.79 -9.32 7.55
C ALA A 155 8.10 -8.68 6.34
N LEU A 156 8.33 -7.38 6.11
CA LEU A 156 7.70 -6.62 5.04
C LEU A 156 8.67 -5.52 4.56
N THR A 157 8.75 -5.34 3.25
CA THR A 157 9.41 -4.18 2.63
C THR A 157 8.35 -3.40 1.84
N ALA A 158 8.32 -2.09 2.01
CA ALA A 158 7.33 -1.22 1.37
C ALA A 158 8.02 -0.01 0.75
N ASN A 159 7.71 0.30 -0.52
CA ASN A 159 8.19 1.51 -1.17
C ASN A 159 7.03 2.48 -1.38
N PHE A 160 7.18 3.69 -0.88
CA PHE A 160 6.23 4.78 -1.02
C PHE A 160 6.79 5.84 -1.97
N ILE A 161 5.95 6.34 -2.88
CA ILE A 161 6.28 7.47 -3.73
C ILE A 161 5.48 8.67 -3.26
N PHE A 162 6.17 9.67 -2.73
CA PHE A 162 5.61 10.97 -2.39
C PHE A 162 5.85 11.96 -3.51
N VAL A 163 4.90 12.88 -3.72
CA VAL A 163 5.07 14.01 -4.63
C VAL A 163 4.95 15.33 -3.89
N ALA A 164 5.87 16.24 -4.19
CA ALA A 164 5.86 17.60 -3.68
C ALA A 164 5.09 18.52 -4.62
N ARG A 165 4.18 19.30 -4.04
CA ARG A 165 3.43 20.36 -4.71
C ARG A 165 3.62 21.68 -4.00
N ASP A 166 3.60 22.77 -4.74
CA ASP A 166 3.59 24.12 -4.17
C ASP A 166 2.23 24.34 -3.50
N TYR A 167 2.24 24.71 -2.21
CA TYR A 167 1.03 24.82 -1.40
C TYR A 167 0.00 25.83 -1.95
N LYS A 168 0.45 26.90 -2.63
CA LYS A 168 -0.44 27.94 -3.17
C LYS A 168 -0.97 27.60 -4.55
N THR A 169 -0.12 27.10 -5.43
CA THR A 169 -0.44 26.88 -6.85
C THR A 169 -0.87 25.45 -7.15
N GLY A 170 -0.61 24.50 -6.26
CA GLY A 170 -0.88 23.07 -6.46
C GLY A 170 -0.02 22.39 -7.52
N LYS A 171 0.92 23.12 -8.14
CA LYS A 171 1.83 22.62 -9.19
C LYS A 171 2.98 21.83 -8.58
N ALA A 172 3.59 20.94 -9.37
CA ALA A 172 4.76 20.18 -8.97
C ALA A 172 5.89 21.12 -8.50
N ALA A 173 6.42 20.87 -7.31
CA ALA A 173 7.49 21.65 -6.69
C ALA A 173 8.78 20.84 -6.65
N GLN A 174 9.92 21.54 -6.69
CA GLN A 174 11.21 20.87 -6.68
C GLN A 174 11.55 20.38 -5.28
N VAL A 175 12.16 19.20 -5.19
CA VAL A 175 12.60 18.56 -3.94
C VAL A 175 14.12 18.49 -3.86
N ASN A 176 14.65 18.36 -2.64
CA ASN A 176 16.08 18.27 -2.37
C ASN A 176 16.70 17.03 -3.00
N ARG A 177 17.89 17.16 -3.60
CA ARG A 177 18.54 16.04 -4.30
C ARG A 177 19.17 15.06 -3.32
N LEU A 178 19.17 13.79 -3.70
CA LEU A 178 19.86 12.73 -2.98
C LEU A 178 21.17 12.41 -3.73
N ALA A 179 22.29 12.36 -3.00
CA ALA A 179 23.57 11.88 -3.52
C ALA A 179 23.97 10.59 -2.79
N PRO A 180 23.68 9.40 -3.34
CA PRO A 180 24.08 8.12 -2.74
C PRO A 180 25.59 8.03 -2.49
N GLU A 181 25.98 7.66 -1.27
CA GLU A 181 27.40 7.60 -0.87
C GLU A 181 27.93 6.17 -0.89
N THR A 182 27.24 5.28 -0.19
CA THR A 182 27.63 3.88 -0.07
C THR A 182 27.28 3.10 -1.34
N GLU A 183 27.95 1.96 -1.54
CA GLU A 183 27.68 1.09 -2.70
C GLU A 183 26.23 0.57 -2.67
N SER A 184 25.74 0.16 -1.50
CA SER A 184 24.35 -0.28 -1.31
C SER A 184 23.34 0.81 -1.68
N GLU A 185 23.63 2.07 -1.34
CA GLU A 185 22.76 3.20 -1.70
C GLU A 185 22.75 3.47 -3.19
N LYS A 186 23.92 3.38 -3.85
CA LYS A 186 24.01 3.55 -5.31
C LYS A 186 23.20 2.48 -6.03
N LEU A 187 23.30 1.23 -5.58
CA LEU A 187 22.51 0.13 -6.12
C LEU A 187 21.00 0.35 -5.93
N LEU A 188 20.57 0.77 -4.73
CA LEU A 188 19.16 1.09 -4.47
C LEU A 188 18.67 2.24 -5.34
N TYR A 189 19.46 3.29 -5.49
CA TYR A 189 19.14 4.46 -6.30
C TYR A 189 19.02 4.11 -7.79
N GLU A 190 19.95 3.32 -8.33
CA GLU A 190 19.93 2.85 -9.71
C GLU A 190 18.75 1.92 -9.99
N ALA A 191 18.44 1.01 -9.05
CA ALA A 191 17.29 0.13 -9.14
C ALA A 191 15.98 0.94 -9.17
N ALA A 192 15.81 1.90 -8.25
CA ALA A 192 14.68 2.80 -8.19
C ALA A 192 14.54 3.66 -9.45
N GLU A 193 15.66 4.19 -9.97
CA GLU A 193 15.65 4.98 -11.20
C GLU A 193 15.22 4.14 -12.41
N THR A 194 15.68 2.89 -12.49
CA THR A 194 15.27 1.94 -13.54
C THR A 194 13.77 1.65 -13.46
N GLN A 195 13.24 1.41 -12.26
CA GLN A 195 11.80 1.21 -12.05
C GLN A 195 10.99 2.44 -12.44
N TYR A 196 11.44 3.63 -12.06
CA TYR A 196 10.81 4.89 -12.47
C TYR A 196 10.78 5.05 -14.01
N LYS A 197 11.88 4.75 -14.71
CA LYS A 197 11.95 4.78 -16.17
C LYS A 197 10.97 3.79 -16.81
N LEU A 198 10.90 2.56 -16.30
CA LEU A 198 9.97 1.53 -16.76
C LEU A 198 8.50 1.95 -16.57
N ARG A 199 8.14 2.47 -15.39
CA ARG A 199 6.79 2.99 -15.12
C ARG A 199 6.41 4.11 -16.09
N LYS A 200 7.35 5.03 -16.38
CA LYS A 200 7.12 6.13 -17.33
C LYS A 200 6.97 5.66 -18.78
N MET A 201 7.66 4.58 -19.17
CA MET A 201 7.50 3.96 -20.50
C MET A 201 6.13 3.28 -20.61
N LYS A 202 5.72 2.52 -19.59
CA LYS A 202 4.39 1.86 -19.56
C LYS A 202 3.24 2.86 -19.72
N ILE A 203 3.26 3.98 -19.00
CA ILE A 203 2.22 5.02 -19.14
C ILE A 203 2.15 5.60 -20.57
N ARG A 204 3.27 5.63 -21.30
CA ARG A 204 3.30 6.06 -22.72
C ARG A 204 2.78 4.98 -23.66
N ASP A 205 3.04 3.72 -23.33
CA ASP A 205 2.64 2.56 -24.12
C ASP A 205 1.22 2.06 -23.83
N ASP A 206 0.58 2.46 -22.72
CA ASP A 206 -0.84 2.20 -22.42
C ASP A 206 -1.81 2.82 -23.46
N HIS A 207 -1.31 3.62 -24.40
CA HIS A 207 -2.05 4.01 -25.62
C HIS A 207 -2.00 2.97 -26.75
N LYS A 208 -1.35 1.83 -26.52
CA LYS A 208 -1.44 0.61 -27.32
C LYS A 208 -1.89 -0.51 -26.39
N VAL A 209 -3.16 -0.91 -26.52
CA VAL A 209 -3.65 -2.15 -25.94
C VAL A 209 -2.66 -3.25 -26.31
N ILE A 210 -1.92 -3.76 -25.32
CA ILE A 210 -1.12 -4.95 -25.51
C ILE A 210 -2.13 -6.09 -25.50
N GLU A 211 -2.60 -6.47 -26.68
CA GLU A 211 -3.20 -7.79 -26.90
C GLU A 211 -2.11 -8.80 -26.55
N ILE A 212 -2.21 -9.38 -25.36
CA ILE A 212 -1.44 -10.56 -25.02
C ILE A 212 -2.08 -11.69 -25.82
N GLU A 213 -1.60 -11.87 -27.06
CA GLU A 213 -1.81 -13.11 -27.80
C GLU A 213 -1.16 -14.24 -27.00
N ASN A 214 -1.93 -14.89 -26.12
CA ASN A 214 -1.78 -16.28 -25.72
C ASN A 214 -2.95 -16.67 -24.77
N GLY A 215 -4.04 -17.20 -25.34
CA GLY A 215 -5.09 -17.93 -24.60
C GLY A 215 -6.25 -17.09 -24.01
N GLY A 216 -6.24 -15.77 -24.14
CA GLY A 216 -7.25 -14.82 -23.61
C GLY A 216 -8.73 -15.07 -23.95
N PRO A 217 -9.12 -15.37 -25.21
CA PRO A 217 -10.53 -15.60 -25.53
C PRO A 217 -11.08 -16.87 -24.85
N ASN A 218 -10.29 -17.94 -24.77
CA ASN A 218 -10.74 -19.19 -24.17
C ASN A 218 -11.01 -19.07 -22.65
N ARG A 219 -10.20 -18.31 -21.90
CA ARG A 219 -10.42 -18.12 -20.45
C ARG A 219 -11.62 -17.23 -20.16
N PHE A 220 -11.75 -16.12 -20.89
CA PHE A 220 -12.88 -15.21 -20.80
C PHE A 220 -14.20 -15.91 -21.12
N GLU A 221 -14.27 -16.61 -22.25
CA GLU A 221 -15.45 -17.35 -22.68
C GLU A 221 -15.80 -18.48 -21.71
N ALA A 222 -14.81 -19.22 -21.21
CA ALA A 222 -15.04 -20.28 -20.22
C ALA A 222 -15.63 -19.73 -18.91
N LEU A 223 -15.10 -18.61 -18.39
CA LEU A 223 -15.63 -17.96 -17.20
C LEU A 223 -17.07 -17.50 -17.39
N LEU A 224 -17.38 -16.91 -18.55
CA LEU A 224 -18.74 -16.49 -18.88
C LEU A 224 -19.70 -17.67 -19.05
N ALA A 225 -19.28 -18.74 -19.71
CA ALA A 225 -20.10 -19.93 -19.89
C ALA A 225 -20.55 -20.51 -18.54
N GLU A 226 -19.62 -20.59 -17.58
CA GLU A 226 -19.93 -21.04 -16.22
C GLU A 226 -20.84 -20.06 -15.47
N GLY A 227 -20.56 -18.76 -15.58
CA GLY A 227 -21.39 -17.70 -15.01
C GLY A 227 -22.83 -17.68 -15.53
N ARG A 228 -23.02 -17.99 -16.83
CA ARG A 228 -24.35 -18.09 -17.45
C ARG A 228 -25.19 -19.22 -16.86
N ILE A 229 -24.58 -20.35 -16.48
CA ILE A 229 -25.30 -21.45 -15.80
C ILE A 229 -25.90 -20.93 -14.49
N PHE A 230 -25.15 -20.15 -13.71
CA PHE A 230 -25.66 -19.54 -12.49
C PHE A 230 -26.80 -18.55 -12.73
N CYS A 231 -26.75 -17.80 -13.83
CA CYS A 231 -27.76 -16.78 -14.13
C CYS A 231 -29.06 -17.40 -14.70
N ASP A 232 -28.93 -18.36 -15.63
CA ASP A 232 -30.05 -18.91 -16.38
C ASP A 232 -30.63 -20.18 -15.73
N MET A 233 -29.79 -20.99 -15.08
CA MET A 233 -30.14 -22.31 -14.53
C MET A 233 -29.54 -22.51 -13.12
N PRO A 234 -29.88 -21.67 -12.13
CA PRO A 234 -29.24 -21.68 -10.80
C PRO A 234 -29.38 -23.01 -10.06
N ALA A 235 -30.44 -23.79 -10.32
CA ALA A 235 -30.62 -25.11 -9.71
C ALA A 235 -29.61 -26.17 -10.18
N LEU A 236 -28.97 -25.95 -11.34
CA LEU A 236 -27.96 -26.82 -11.94
C LEU A 236 -26.53 -26.30 -11.76
N ALA A 237 -26.37 -25.14 -11.13
CA ALA A 237 -25.06 -24.53 -10.91
C ALA A 237 -24.21 -25.33 -9.93
N ASP A 238 -22.89 -25.30 -10.13
CA ASP A 238 -21.92 -25.97 -9.26
C ASP A 238 -22.00 -25.40 -7.83
N ARG A 239 -22.12 -26.27 -6.83
CA ARG A 239 -22.20 -25.86 -5.42
C ARG A 239 -20.89 -25.29 -4.90
N ASP A 240 -19.77 -25.64 -5.53
CA ASP A 240 -18.43 -25.14 -5.19
C ASP A 240 -18.09 -23.82 -5.90
N SER A 241 -19.09 -23.16 -6.50
CA SER A 241 -18.93 -21.89 -7.20
C SER A 241 -19.95 -20.86 -6.71
N ILE A 242 -19.65 -19.57 -6.89
CA ILE A 242 -20.51 -18.45 -6.48
C ILE A 242 -20.33 -17.26 -7.42
N LEU A 243 -21.41 -16.51 -7.67
CA LEU A 243 -21.34 -15.29 -8.46
C LEU A 243 -20.55 -14.21 -7.74
N LEU A 244 -19.70 -13.49 -8.46
CA LEU A 244 -18.92 -12.36 -7.94
C LEU A 244 -19.80 -11.36 -7.18
N LYS A 245 -20.96 -11.03 -7.74
CA LYS A 245 -21.91 -10.08 -7.13
C LYS A 245 -22.39 -10.50 -5.74
N ASP A 246 -22.44 -11.80 -5.45
CA ASP A 246 -22.91 -12.36 -4.18
C ASP A 246 -21.79 -12.38 -3.12
N THR A 247 -20.57 -11.97 -3.48
CA THR A 247 -19.43 -11.81 -2.54
C THR A 247 -19.26 -10.36 -2.07
N ARG A 248 -20.14 -9.45 -2.48
CA ARG A 248 -19.95 -8.02 -2.29
C ARG A 248 -20.23 -7.58 -0.85
N LEU A 249 -19.37 -6.72 -0.32
CA LEU A 249 -19.64 -5.93 0.89
C LEU A 249 -19.43 -4.45 0.58
N GLU A 250 -20.02 -3.59 1.40
CA GLU A 250 -19.82 -2.15 1.32
C GLU A 250 -19.70 -1.51 2.70
N ASN A 251 -18.92 -0.43 2.77
CA ASN A 251 -18.79 0.40 3.96
C ASN A 251 -18.73 1.86 3.54
N SER A 252 -19.38 2.74 4.31
CA SER A 252 -19.50 4.15 3.99
C SER A 252 -19.22 5.01 5.22
N LEU A 253 -18.49 6.11 5.04
CA LEU A 253 -18.13 7.02 6.13
C LEU A 253 -17.96 8.46 5.64
N ILE A 254 -18.18 9.42 6.53
CA ILE A 254 -17.79 10.81 6.31
C ILE A 254 -16.37 11.01 6.81
N CYS A 255 -15.52 11.58 5.96
CA CYS A 255 -14.14 11.90 6.27
C CYS A 255 -14.05 12.99 7.35
N GLN A 256 -13.50 12.65 8.52
CA GLN A 256 -13.43 13.50 9.70
C GLN A 256 -12.10 14.27 9.80
N PRO A 257 -12.07 15.42 10.51
CA PRO A 257 -10.84 16.20 10.70
C PRO A 257 -9.67 15.43 11.32
N GLN A 258 -9.92 14.42 12.15
CA GLN A 258 -8.89 13.59 12.78
C GLN A 258 -8.15 12.68 11.78
N GLN A 259 -8.70 12.50 10.58
CA GLN A 259 -8.18 11.60 9.53
C GLN A 259 -7.33 12.35 8.49
N ARG A 260 -7.10 13.66 8.71
CA ARG A 260 -6.36 14.51 7.79
C ARG A 260 -4.85 14.43 8.07
N ASN A 261 -4.07 14.54 7.01
CA ASN A 261 -2.64 14.78 7.08
C ASN A 261 -2.34 16.22 7.54
N ILE A 262 -1.06 16.54 7.75
CA ILE A 262 -0.59 17.88 8.16
C ILE A 262 -1.02 19.00 7.20
N HIS A 263 -1.47 18.66 5.99
CA HIS A 263 -1.91 19.60 4.97
C HIS A 263 -3.43 19.66 4.80
N GLY A 264 -4.20 18.99 5.66
CA GLY A 264 -5.66 19.08 5.70
C GLY A 264 -6.41 18.16 4.74
N ARG A 265 -5.72 17.23 4.05
CA ARG A 265 -6.34 16.21 3.19
C ARG A 265 -6.37 14.85 3.87
N ILE A 266 -7.29 13.98 3.45
CA ILE A 266 -7.30 12.60 3.92
C ILE A 266 -6.05 11.89 3.46
N PHE A 267 -5.43 11.20 4.41
CA PHE A 267 -4.14 10.58 4.24
C PHE A 267 -4.24 9.24 3.49
N GLY A 268 -3.22 8.90 2.70
CA GLY A 268 -3.23 7.67 1.88
C GLY A 268 -3.33 6.41 2.74
N GLY A 269 -2.64 6.41 3.87
CA GLY A 269 -2.67 5.39 4.91
C GLY A 269 -4.07 5.12 5.45
N PHE A 270 -4.87 6.17 5.65
CA PHE A 270 -6.25 6.02 6.11
C PHE A 270 -7.10 5.29 5.07
N LEU A 271 -6.94 5.60 3.78
CA LEU A 271 -7.66 4.89 2.71
C LEU A 271 -7.25 3.42 2.64
N MET A 272 -5.94 3.13 2.75
CA MET A 272 -5.43 1.76 2.77
C MET A 272 -5.97 0.96 3.97
N HIS A 273 -5.98 1.56 5.16
CA HIS A 273 -6.53 0.94 6.37
C HIS A 273 -8.00 0.56 6.17
N ARG A 274 -8.84 1.51 5.74
CA ARG A 274 -10.28 1.25 5.54
C ARG A 274 -10.54 0.26 4.42
N ALA A 275 -9.77 0.32 3.34
CA ALA A 275 -9.84 -0.66 2.26
C ALA A 275 -9.47 -2.06 2.75
N PHE A 276 -8.40 -2.19 3.55
CA PHE A 276 -7.97 -3.46 4.14
C PHE A 276 -9.03 -4.05 5.07
N GLU A 277 -9.61 -3.26 5.99
CA GLU A 277 -10.65 -3.75 6.92
C GLU A 277 -11.85 -4.32 6.16
N LEU A 278 -12.28 -3.65 5.08
CA LEU A 278 -13.35 -4.14 4.23
C LEU A 278 -12.94 -5.39 3.43
N ALA A 279 -11.72 -5.42 2.89
CA ALA A 279 -11.20 -6.55 2.14
C ALA A 279 -11.10 -7.81 3.01
N PHE A 280 -10.56 -7.67 4.23
CA PHE A 280 -10.49 -8.74 5.21
C PHE A 280 -11.88 -9.27 5.57
N SER A 281 -12.84 -8.38 5.85
CA SER A 281 -14.23 -8.76 6.15
C SER A 281 -14.88 -9.52 4.99
N THR A 282 -14.56 -9.12 3.75
CA THR A 282 -15.04 -9.76 2.52
C THR A 282 -14.46 -11.16 2.37
N ALA A 283 -13.15 -11.30 2.51
CA ALA A 283 -12.47 -12.59 2.49
C ALA A 283 -12.99 -13.51 3.59
N TYR A 284 -13.19 -12.99 4.80
CA TYR A 284 -13.67 -13.78 5.93
C TYR A 284 -15.10 -14.29 5.72
N THR A 285 -16.01 -13.40 5.28
CA THR A 285 -17.40 -13.76 4.97
C THR A 285 -17.47 -14.76 3.82
N PHE A 286 -16.63 -14.59 2.80
CA PHE A 286 -16.58 -15.46 1.64
C PHE A 286 -16.05 -16.87 1.97
N ALA A 287 -14.92 -16.93 2.69
CA ALA A 287 -14.24 -18.17 3.03
C ALA A 287 -14.92 -18.95 4.15
N GLY A 288 -15.66 -18.26 5.05
CA GLY A 288 -16.16 -18.85 6.29
C GLY A 288 -15.05 -19.26 7.26
N MET A 289 -13.82 -18.82 7.00
CA MET A 289 -12.60 -19.19 7.72
C MET A 289 -11.69 -17.98 7.85
N MET A 290 -10.89 -17.96 8.91
CA MET A 290 -10.00 -16.84 9.22
C MET A 290 -9.01 -16.59 8.06
N PRO A 291 -9.08 -15.44 7.37
CA PRO A 291 -8.14 -15.10 6.32
C PRO A 291 -6.77 -14.75 6.89
N SER A 292 -5.72 -15.07 6.16
CA SER A 292 -4.36 -14.61 6.40
C SER A 292 -3.96 -13.69 5.26
N PHE A 293 -3.52 -12.48 5.58
CA PHE A 293 -3.00 -11.54 4.58
C PHE A 293 -1.70 -12.07 3.95
N LEU A 294 -1.57 -11.90 2.64
CA LEU A 294 -0.34 -12.21 1.90
C LEU A 294 0.26 -10.97 1.27
N GLU A 295 -0.56 -10.18 0.58
CA GLU A 295 -0.07 -9.00 -0.13
C GLU A 295 -1.15 -7.99 -0.44
N VAL A 296 -0.70 -6.74 -0.60
CA VAL A 296 -1.44 -5.66 -1.23
C VAL A 296 -0.69 -5.25 -2.48
N ASP A 297 -1.43 -5.08 -3.55
CA ASP A 297 -0.88 -4.74 -4.85
C ASP A 297 -0.45 -3.28 -4.95
N HIS A 298 0.15 -2.90 -6.09
CA HIS A 298 0.50 -1.50 -6.35
C HIS A 298 -0.76 -0.61 -6.29
N VAL A 299 -0.68 0.49 -5.54
CA VAL A 299 -1.77 1.45 -5.36
C VAL A 299 -1.36 2.82 -5.88
N ASP A 300 -2.15 3.39 -6.79
CA ASP A 300 -2.02 4.79 -7.21
C ASP A 300 -3.08 5.68 -6.54
N PHE A 301 -2.63 6.78 -5.94
CA PHE A 301 -3.45 7.82 -5.34
C PHE A 301 -3.66 8.96 -6.35
N LEU A 302 -4.51 8.70 -7.33
CA LEU A 302 -4.74 9.61 -8.46
C LEU A 302 -5.51 10.87 -8.08
N ARG A 303 -6.44 10.74 -7.13
CA ARG A 303 -7.31 11.84 -6.68
C ARG A 303 -7.18 12.07 -5.18
N PRO A 304 -7.10 13.34 -4.73
CA PRO A 304 -7.15 13.65 -3.32
C PRO A 304 -8.56 13.39 -2.77
N VAL A 305 -8.61 12.98 -1.51
CA VAL A 305 -9.83 12.93 -0.71
C VAL A 305 -9.71 13.98 0.37
N ASP A 306 -10.76 14.79 0.55
CA ASP A 306 -10.75 15.92 1.48
C ASP A 306 -11.61 15.64 2.72
N VAL A 307 -11.36 16.37 3.81
CA VAL A 307 -12.22 16.33 5.00
C VAL A 307 -13.63 16.77 4.62
N GLY A 308 -14.63 16.01 5.05
CA GLY A 308 -16.03 16.22 4.70
C GLY A 308 -16.50 15.41 3.48
N ASP A 309 -15.60 14.84 2.67
CA ASP A 309 -16.01 13.97 1.57
C ASP A 309 -16.76 12.73 2.11
N PHE A 310 -17.82 12.32 1.39
CA PHE A 310 -18.54 11.08 1.69
C PHE A 310 -17.90 9.92 0.94
N LEU A 311 -17.19 9.09 1.68
CA LEU A 311 -16.38 8.00 1.16
C LEU A 311 -17.15 6.68 1.24
N ARG A 312 -17.29 5.99 0.10
CA ARG A 312 -17.96 4.70 -0.02
C ARG A 312 -17.01 3.66 -0.59
N PHE A 313 -16.67 2.66 0.21
CA PHE A 313 -15.89 1.51 -0.21
C PHE A 313 -16.82 0.38 -0.61
N LYS A 314 -16.54 -0.24 -1.75
CA LYS A 314 -17.20 -1.46 -2.22
C LYS A 314 -16.16 -2.52 -2.45
N SER A 315 -16.37 -3.71 -1.93
CA SER A 315 -15.47 -4.83 -2.10
C SER A 315 -16.16 -6.02 -2.75
N CYS A 316 -15.38 -6.87 -3.39
CA CYS A 316 -15.80 -8.19 -3.84
C CYS A 316 -14.58 -9.10 -3.99
N VAL A 317 -14.79 -10.42 -3.87
CA VAL A 317 -13.79 -11.38 -4.32
C VAL A 317 -13.83 -11.40 -5.84
N LEU A 318 -12.73 -11.05 -6.50
CA LEU A 318 -12.64 -11.09 -7.97
C LEU A 318 -12.54 -12.53 -8.44
N TYR A 319 -11.54 -13.25 -7.92
CA TYR A 319 -11.29 -14.63 -8.29
C TYR A 319 -10.54 -15.36 -7.19
N THR A 320 -10.47 -16.68 -7.33
CA THR A 320 -9.79 -17.57 -6.38
C THR A 320 -8.87 -18.53 -7.11
N GLU A 321 -7.70 -18.80 -6.54
CA GLU A 321 -6.79 -19.83 -7.03
C GLU A 321 -6.87 -21.02 -6.08
N ARG A 322 -7.28 -22.17 -6.62
CA ARG A 322 -7.63 -23.36 -5.81
C ARG A 322 -6.72 -24.56 -6.10
N GLU A 323 -5.78 -24.39 -7.02
CA GLU A 323 -4.84 -25.44 -7.47
C GLU A 323 -3.99 -25.93 -6.30
N ASN A 324 -3.52 -25.00 -5.47
CA ASN A 324 -2.91 -25.32 -4.19
C ASN A 324 -4.00 -25.46 -3.11
N SER A 325 -4.44 -26.70 -2.88
CA SER A 325 -5.44 -26.99 -1.84
C SER A 325 -4.98 -26.63 -0.43
N ASP A 326 -3.67 -26.56 -0.18
CA ASP A 326 -3.11 -26.21 1.13
C ASP A 326 -3.06 -24.68 1.34
N GLN A 327 -2.88 -23.92 0.26
CA GLN A 327 -2.82 -22.46 0.29
C GLN A 327 -3.61 -21.84 -0.88
N PRO A 328 -4.95 -21.88 -0.86
CA PRO A 328 -5.78 -21.23 -1.86
C PRO A 328 -5.63 -19.73 -1.73
N LEU A 329 -5.66 -19.02 -2.86
CA LEU A 329 -5.60 -17.57 -2.90
C LEU A 329 -7.00 -17.00 -3.12
N ILE A 330 -7.30 -15.94 -2.39
CA ILE A 330 -8.55 -15.18 -2.45
C ILE A 330 -8.17 -13.75 -2.81
N ASN A 331 -8.44 -13.37 -4.06
CA ASN A 331 -8.09 -12.06 -4.59
C ASN A 331 -9.29 -11.13 -4.46
N VAL A 332 -9.15 -10.09 -3.64
CA VAL A 332 -10.22 -9.17 -3.27
C VAL A 332 -9.95 -7.79 -3.87
N GLU A 333 -10.92 -7.26 -4.62
CA GLU A 333 -10.93 -5.87 -5.06
C GLU A 333 -11.67 -5.02 -4.03
N VAL A 334 -11.15 -3.82 -3.76
CA VAL A 334 -11.86 -2.76 -3.05
C VAL A 334 -11.80 -1.46 -3.84
N VAL A 335 -12.95 -0.88 -4.14
CA VAL A 335 -13.08 0.39 -4.87
C VAL A 335 -13.61 1.47 -3.94
N ALA A 336 -12.81 2.50 -3.72
CA ALA A 336 -13.17 3.68 -2.96
C ALA A 336 -13.79 4.75 -3.86
N HIS A 337 -15.01 5.18 -3.55
CA HIS A 337 -15.72 6.23 -4.24
C HIS A 337 -15.88 7.45 -3.35
N VAL A 338 -15.54 8.63 -3.86
CA VAL A 338 -15.92 9.91 -3.25
C VAL A 338 -17.24 10.34 -3.87
N THR A 339 -18.23 10.55 -3.01
CA THR A 339 -19.58 10.97 -3.40
C THR A 339 -19.84 12.36 -2.85
N ARG A 340 -20.37 13.26 -3.68
CA ARG A 340 -20.75 14.61 -3.26
C ARG A 340 -22.21 14.88 -3.64
N PRO A 341 -23.16 14.58 -2.73
CA PRO A 341 -24.59 14.67 -3.03
C PRO A 341 -25.03 16.05 -3.53
N GLU A 342 -24.49 17.12 -2.96
CA GLU A 342 -24.74 18.51 -3.34
C GLU A 342 -24.34 18.82 -4.79
N PHE A 343 -23.32 18.15 -5.32
CA PHE A 343 -22.89 18.25 -6.72
C PHE A 343 -23.45 17.14 -7.61
N ARG A 344 -24.24 16.21 -7.04
CA ARG A 344 -24.76 15.01 -7.72
C ARG A 344 -23.67 14.22 -8.44
N SER A 345 -22.48 14.16 -7.85
CA SER A 345 -21.32 13.49 -8.44
C SER A 345 -20.83 12.32 -7.58
N THR A 346 -20.29 11.31 -8.24
CA THR A 346 -19.59 10.19 -7.61
C THR A 346 -18.41 9.83 -8.49
N GLU A 347 -17.24 9.70 -7.89
CA GLU A 347 -16.00 9.41 -8.62
C GLU A 347 -15.21 8.34 -7.89
N VAL A 348 -14.56 7.46 -8.66
CA VAL A 348 -13.58 6.53 -8.09
C VAL A 348 -12.35 7.33 -7.68
N SER A 349 -11.97 7.22 -6.41
CA SER A 349 -10.73 7.78 -5.89
C SER A 349 -9.59 6.79 -6.06
N ASN A 350 -9.80 5.55 -5.60
CA ASN A 350 -8.78 4.52 -5.53
C ASN A 350 -9.36 3.14 -5.76
N ARG A 351 -8.52 2.24 -6.28
CA ARG A 351 -8.76 0.80 -6.29
C ARG A 351 -7.61 0.12 -5.54
N PHE A 352 -7.96 -0.87 -4.74
CA PHE A 352 -7.02 -1.67 -3.97
C PHE A 352 -7.27 -3.13 -4.32
N TYR A 353 -6.19 -3.90 -4.45
CA TYR A 353 -6.27 -5.34 -4.62
C TYR A 353 -5.48 -5.98 -3.49
N PHE A 354 -6.12 -6.90 -2.79
CA PHE A 354 -5.55 -7.62 -1.66
C PHE A 354 -5.64 -9.12 -1.92
N THR A 355 -4.56 -9.82 -1.65
CA THR A 355 -4.52 -11.28 -1.73
C THR A 355 -4.48 -11.85 -0.33
N PHE A 356 -5.44 -12.72 -0.04
CA PHE A 356 -5.51 -13.48 1.19
C PHE A 356 -5.36 -14.97 0.92
N THR A 357 -4.96 -15.72 1.94
CA THR A 357 -5.12 -17.17 1.98
C THR A 357 -5.89 -17.58 3.24
N VAL A 358 -6.08 -18.87 3.46
CA VAL A 358 -6.70 -19.40 4.67
C VAL A 358 -5.71 -20.30 5.38
N ARG A 359 -5.59 -20.12 6.70
CA ARG A 359 -4.66 -20.89 7.51
C ARG A 359 -4.97 -22.40 7.51
N PRO A 360 -3.96 -23.27 7.52
CA PRO A 360 -4.15 -24.71 7.65
C PRO A 360 -4.95 -25.11 8.90
N GLU A 361 -4.71 -24.46 10.04
CA GLU A 361 -5.41 -24.76 11.30
C GLU A 361 -6.90 -24.41 11.22
N ALA A 362 -7.24 -23.32 10.51
CA ALA A 362 -8.61 -22.93 10.27
C ALA A 362 -9.33 -23.95 9.36
N LYS A 363 -8.62 -24.49 8.36
CA LYS A 363 -9.15 -25.56 7.50
C LYS A 363 -9.37 -26.88 8.24
N ALA A 364 -8.43 -27.27 9.11
CA ALA A 364 -8.52 -28.50 9.88
C ALA A 364 -9.77 -28.54 10.77
N LYS A 365 -10.21 -27.39 11.27
CA LYS A 365 -11.45 -27.26 12.07
C LYS A 365 -12.72 -27.26 11.25
N ASN A 366 -12.66 -26.99 9.94
CA ASN A 366 -13.83 -26.75 9.11
C ASN A 366 -14.19 -27.91 8.16
N ASN A 367 -14.02 -29.15 8.63
CA ASN A 367 -14.45 -30.39 7.95
C ASN A 367 -14.08 -30.50 6.45
N GLY A 368 -12.96 -29.91 6.02
CA GLY A 368 -12.53 -29.94 4.63
C GLY A 368 -13.32 -29.03 3.67
N GLN A 369 -14.02 -28.00 4.19
CA GLN A 369 -14.70 -27.01 3.37
C GLN A 369 -13.70 -26.31 2.43
N ARG A 370 -13.96 -26.43 1.12
CA ARG A 370 -13.12 -25.85 0.07
C ARG A 370 -13.51 -24.41 -0.20
N ILE A 371 -12.53 -23.61 -0.59
CA ILE A 371 -12.78 -22.27 -1.10
C ILE A 371 -13.54 -22.38 -2.42
N ARG A 372 -14.67 -21.65 -2.51
CA ARG A 372 -15.52 -21.64 -3.70
C ARG A 372 -14.84 -20.92 -4.84
N LYS A 373 -15.13 -21.31 -6.09
CA LYS A 373 -14.77 -20.54 -7.28
C LYS A 373 -15.63 -19.28 -7.34
N VAL A 374 -15.06 -18.16 -7.74
CA VAL A 374 -15.85 -17.00 -8.15
C VAL A 374 -16.06 -17.02 -9.65
N VAL A 375 -17.29 -16.78 -10.07
CA VAL A 375 -17.70 -16.70 -11.48
C VAL A 375 -18.41 -15.36 -11.77
N PRO A 376 -18.22 -14.78 -12.96
CA PRO A 376 -18.85 -13.52 -13.33
C PRO A 376 -20.32 -13.71 -13.71
N ALA A 377 -21.17 -12.73 -13.45
CA ALA A 377 -22.54 -12.67 -13.98
C ALA A 377 -22.63 -11.88 -15.31
N THR A 378 -21.62 -11.05 -15.60
CA THR A 378 -21.62 -10.10 -16.73
C THR A 378 -20.28 -10.11 -17.46
N GLU A 379 -20.26 -9.62 -18.70
CA GLU A 379 -19.02 -9.49 -19.49
C GLU A 379 -18.04 -8.51 -18.84
N GLU A 380 -18.53 -7.45 -18.21
CA GLU A 380 -17.71 -6.50 -17.46
C GLU A 380 -17.04 -7.14 -16.24
N GLU A 381 -17.75 -8.02 -15.52
CA GLU A 381 -17.16 -8.81 -14.44
C GLU A 381 -16.13 -9.79 -14.96
N ALA A 382 -16.42 -10.51 -16.05
CA ALA A 382 -15.47 -11.44 -16.65
C ALA A 382 -14.19 -10.74 -17.10
N ARG A 383 -14.31 -9.57 -17.73
CA ARG A 383 -13.17 -8.76 -18.17
C ARG A 383 -12.31 -8.32 -16.98
N ARG A 384 -12.94 -7.80 -15.92
CA ARG A 384 -12.21 -7.42 -14.69
C ARG A 384 -11.45 -8.58 -14.07
N ILE A 385 -12.04 -9.78 -14.05
CA ILE A 385 -11.38 -10.99 -13.56
C ILE A 385 -10.14 -11.30 -14.42
N VAL A 386 -10.28 -11.35 -15.75
CA VAL A 386 -9.18 -11.70 -16.66
C VAL A 386 -8.06 -10.66 -16.60
N GLU A 387 -8.39 -9.37 -16.68
CA GLU A 387 -7.42 -8.28 -16.56
C GLU A 387 -6.62 -8.39 -15.26
N ARG A 388 -7.28 -8.76 -14.17
CA ARG A 388 -6.62 -8.96 -12.88
C ARG A 388 -5.70 -10.19 -12.90
N MET A 389 -6.19 -11.34 -13.33
CA MET A 389 -5.38 -12.57 -13.40
C MET A 389 -4.15 -12.40 -14.29
N ASP A 390 -4.27 -11.64 -15.38
CA ASP A 390 -3.15 -11.34 -16.26
C ASP A 390 -2.16 -10.42 -15.53
N ALA A 391 -2.63 -9.35 -14.89
CA ALA A 391 -1.78 -8.47 -14.07
C ALA A 391 -0.98 -9.26 -13.01
N ASP A 392 -1.60 -10.20 -12.31
CA ASP A 392 -0.95 -11.07 -11.31
C ASP A 392 0.12 -11.98 -11.92
N SER A 393 -0.17 -12.54 -13.10
CA SER A 393 0.78 -13.38 -13.85
C SER A 393 2.02 -12.57 -14.27
N TRP A 394 1.81 -11.36 -14.80
CA TRP A 394 2.91 -10.46 -15.18
C TRP A 394 3.78 -10.06 -13.99
N GLN A 395 3.16 -9.74 -12.86
CA GLN A 395 3.89 -9.35 -11.67
C GLN A 395 4.72 -10.51 -11.11
N SER A 396 4.20 -11.73 -11.14
CA SER A 396 4.93 -12.95 -10.73
C SER A 396 6.17 -13.18 -11.59
N VAL A 397 6.06 -13.03 -12.91
CA VAL A 397 7.21 -13.14 -13.84
C VAL A 397 8.27 -12.07 -13.55
N MET A 398 7.84 -10.84 -13.28
CA MET A 398 8.77 -9.76 -12.94
C MET A 398 9.46 -9.97 -11.59
N HIS A 399 8.76 -10.53 -10.60
CA HIS A 399 9.33 -10.84 -9.29
C HIS A 399 10.43 -11.90 -9.38
N VAL A 400 10.21 -12.98 -10.14
CA VAL A 400 11.22 -14.02 -10.37
C VAL A 400 12.47 -13.46 -11.08
N LYS A 401 12.28 -12.55 -12.04
CA LYS A 401 13.40 -11.86 -12.70
C LYS A 401 14.18 -10.94 -11.75
N ARG A 402 13.52 -10.42 -10.70
CA ARG A 402 14.09 -9.52 -9.69
C ARG A 402 14.98 -10.23 -8.67
N ILE A 403 14.74 -11.53 -8.43
CA ILE A 403 15.54 -12.36 -7.49
C ILE A 403 16.75 -13.01 -8.19
N SER A 404 16.71 -13.15 -9.52
CA SER A 404 17.76 -13.81 -10.31
C SER A 404 18.88 -12.86 -10.78
N HIS A 405 18.83 -11.58 -10.41
CA HIS A 405 19.87 -10.56 -10.62
C HIS A 405 20.21 -9.95 -9.27
#